data_AF-A0A9P4PZN6-F1
#
_entry.id   AF-A0A9P4PZN6-F1
#
_cell.length_a   1.000
_cell.length_b   1.000
_cell.length_c   1.000
_cell.angle_alpha   90.00
_cell.angle_beta   90.00
_cell.angle_gamma   90.00
#
_symmetry.space_group_name_H-M   'P 1'
#
loop_
_entity.id
_entity.type
_entity.pdbx_description
1 polymer ?
#
loop_
_entity_poly.entity_id
_entity_poly.type
_entity_poly.pdbx_seq_one_letter_code
_entity_poly.pdbx_strand_id
1 'polypeptide(L)'
;MVTDKSEPERKAVIGSDDNFWLYSSNSGFDLTHPATPSGPEVHPQLRLGTTTETITIDPSKTALMIIDMQNFFLSPAFGRQAGGAGHLACDKLRQTEIPAARKAGVQVIWLNWGLTDQDIREMPPSVKKTFGFEAYAQAGGKGELVTGGKNASIYKGIGNDCGIVKDPITGDQISAGRLLMRDQWNTALYEPLAKLWQEGRVLADKPDAWIHKDRMSGLWGSSTLASVFFEKEDIRTLLFAGVNTDQCVNSTLTDAFSKGYDCVMLSDGCGTTSPDHAKQCVEYNTAKSWGFVTTCEEFARGVHDMR
;
A
#
# COMPACT_ATOMS: atom_id res chain seq x y z
N MET A 1 47.07 15.40 -17.76
CA MET A 1 47.08 13.94 -17.59
C MET A 1 45.66 13.46 -17.84
N VAL A 2 45.49 12.65 -18.88
CA VAL A 2 44.20 12.06 -19.26
C VAL A 2 43.85 11.02 -18.18
N THR A 3 42.89 11.31 -17.32
CA THR A 3 42.27 10.29 -16.45
C THR A 3 41.11 9.68 -17.21
N ASP A 4 41.44 8.86 -18.20
CA ASP A 4 40.48 7.99 -18.86
C ASP A 4 40.87 6.54 -18.56
N LYS A 5 40.24 6.02 -17.51
CA LYS A 5 39.99 4.60 -17.27
C LYS A 5 38.66 4.54 -16.54
N SER A 6 37.56 4.42 -17.30
CA SER A 6 36.30 3.95 -16.71
C SER A 6 36.60 2.66 -15.96
N GLU A 7 36.33 2.62 -14.64
CA GLU A 7 36.51 1.38 -13.88
C GLU A 7 35.77 0.23 -14.57
N PRO A 8 36.32 -1.00 -14.59
CA PRO A 8 35.63 -2.14 -15.15
C PRO A 8 34.30 -2.38 -14.43
N GLU A 9 33.27 -2.78 -15.17
CA GLU A 9 31.95 -3.08 -14.62
C GLU A 9 32.08 -4.13 -13.51
N ARG A 10 31.58 -3.79 -12.32
CA ARG A 10 31.52 -4.71 -11.18
C ARG A 10 30.15 -5.36 -11.14
N LYS A 11 30.11 -6.69 -11.19
CA LYS A 11 28.89 -7.50 -11.07
C LYS A 11 28.91 -8.30 -9.78
N ALA A 12 27.75 -8.45 -9.16
CA ALA A 12 27.58 -9.26 -7.95
C ALA A 12 26.22 -9.95 -7.92
N VAL A 13 26.15 -11.04 -7.16
CA VAL A 13 24.91 -11.72 -6.77
C VAL A 13 24.72 -11.50 -5.28
N ILE A 14 23.53 -11.10 -4.87
CA ILE A 14 23.19 -10.81 -3.47
C ILE A 14 22.08 -11.76 -3.06
N GLY A 15 22.30 -12.59 -2.05
CA GLY A 15 21.31 -13.54 -1.55
C GLY A 15 21.75 -14.99 -1.72
N SER A 16 20.79 -15.86 -2.00
CA SER A 16 20.94 -17.32 -2.10
C SER A 16 20.42 -17.84 -3.43
N ASP A 17 20.67 -19.11 -3.75
CA ASP A 17 20.25 -19.71 -5.03
C ASP A 17 18.73 -19.60 -5.31
N ASP A 18 17.90 -19.62 -4.25
CA ASP A 18 16.44 -19.57 -4.35
C ASP A 18 15.83 -18.16 -4.22
N ASN A 19 16.62 -17.18 -3.76
CA ASN A 19 16.20 -15.79 -3.63
C ASN A 19 17.43 -14.89 -3.67
N PHE A 20 17.62 -14.19 -4.80
CA PHE A 20 18.76 -13.32 -5.03
C PHE A 20 18.38 -12.11 -5.88
N TRP A 21 19.21 -11.07 -5.75
CA TRP A 21 19.29 -9.97 -6.69
C TRP A 21 20.61 -10.02 -7.44
N LEU A 22 20.61 -9.49 -8.65
CA LEU A 22 21.85 -9.19 -9.37
C LEU A 22 22.18 -7.71 -9.18
N TYR A 23 23.47 -7.39 -9.20
CA TYR A 23 23.94 -6.01 -9.14
C TYR A 23 24.98 -5.76 -10.22
N SER A 24 24.90 -4.59 -10.85
CA SER A 24 25.94 -4.04 -11.72
C SER A 24 26.21 -2.59 -11.35
N SER A 25 27.48 -2.20 -11.31
CA SER A 25 27.89 -0.80 -11.15
C SER A 25 27.39 0.13 -12.27
N ASN A 26 26.93 -0.42 -13.40
CA ASN A 26 26.44 0.35 -14.55
C ASN A 26 24.92 0.47 -14.59
N SER A 27 24.19 -0.58 -14.18
CA SER A 27 22.73 -0.63 -14.28
C SER A 27 21.99 -0.57 -12.95
N GLY A 28 22.67 -0.77 -11.82
CA GLY A 28 22.09 -0.82 -10.48
C GLY A 28 21.68 -2.23 -10.06
N PHE A 29 20.61 -2.35 -9.28
CA PHE A 29 20.07 -3.64 -8.86
C PHE A 29 19.08 -4.20 -9.88
N ASP A 30 19.14 -5.50 -10.10
CA ASP A 30 18.19 -6.24 -10.91
C ASP A 30 17.44 -7.22 -10.01
N LEU A 31 16.14 -6.94 -9.89
CA LEU A 31 15.14 -7.59 -9.06
C LEU A 31 14.15 -8.40 -9.94
N THR A 32 14.55 -8.79 -11.15
CA THR A 32 13.69 -9.52 -12.09
C THR A 32 13.54 -11.00 -11.73
N HIS A 33 14.32 -11.51 -10.77
CA HIS A 33 14.33 -12.91 -10.34
C HIS A 33 14.43 -13.91 -11.50
N PRO A 34 15.56 -13.93 -12.25
CA PRO A 34 15.81 -14.99 -13.24
C PRO A 34 15.91 -16.36 -12.56
N ALA A 35 15.72 -17.43 -13.33
CA ALA A 35 15.73 -18.80 -12.78
C ALA A 35 17.06 -19.20 -12.12
N THR A 36 18.18 -18.59 -12.53
CA THR A 36 19.51 -18.77 -11.93
C THR A 36 20.30 -17.47 -12.05
N PRO A 37 21.31 -17.21 -11.20
CA PRO A 37 22.10 -15.96 -11.28
C PRO A 37 22.87 -15.76 -12.59
N SER A 38 23.17 -16.84 -13.32
CA SER A 38 23.78 -16.81 -14.66
C SER A 38 22.79 -17.14 -15.78
N GLY A 39 21.49 -17.06 -15.49
CA GLY A 39 20.42 -17.34 -16.44
C GLY A 39 20.30 -16.24 -17.51
N PRO A 40 19.46 -16.47 -18.53
CA PRO A 40 19.13 -15.42 -19.49
C PRO A 40 18.42 -14.25 -18.79
N GLU A 41 18.54 -13.06 -19.40
CA GLU A 41 17.80 -11.88 -18.95
C GLU A 41 16.27 -12.13 -19.03
N VAL A 42 15.56 -11.67 -18.02
CA VAL A 42 14.10 -11.71 -17.96
C VAL A 42 13.54 -10.54 -18.76
N HIS A 43 12.49 -10.76 -19.55
CA HIS A 43 11.75 -9.72 -20.26
C HIS A 43 10.23 -9.91 -20.09
N PRO A 44 9.43 -8.83 -20.05
CA PRO A 44 9.84 -7.42 -20.17
C PRO A 44 10.57 -6.91 -18.91
N GLN A 45 11.37 -5.86 -19.08
CA GLN A 45 12.10 -5.21 -17.98
C GLN A 45 11.60 -3.80 -17.75
N LEU A 46 11.31 -3.47 -16.49
CA LEU A 46 10.92 -2.14 -16.08
C LEU A 46 12.03 -1.52 -15.22
N ARG A 47 12.72 -0.52 -15.78
CA ARG A 47 13.82 0.18 -15.10
C ARG A 47 13.33 1.45 -14.41
N LEU A 48 13.63 1.59 -13.13
CA LEU A 48 13.15 2.65 -12.25
C LEU A 48 14.32 3.41 -11.62
N GLY A 49 14.30 4.74 -11.76
CA GLY A 49 15.11 5.60 -10.90
C GLY A 49 14.55 5.59 -9.49
N THR A 50 15.41 5.49 -8.48
CA THR A 50 15.02 5.60 -7.07
C THR A 50 15.85 6.68 -6.39
N THR A 51 15.50 7.03 -5.15
CA THR A 51 16.25 8.01 -4.35
C THR A 51 17.67 7.57 -3.98
N THR A 52 18.00 6.29 -4.16
CA THR A 52 19.33 5.73 -3.86
C THR A 52 20.01 5.18 -5.09
N GLU A 53 19.44 4.14 -5.69
CA GLU A 53 20.05 3.39 -6.81
C GLU A 53 19.01 3.10 -7.89
N THR A 54 19.46 2.88 -9.12
CA THR A 54 18.55 2.40 -10.16
C THR A 54 18.18 0.94 -9.89
N ILE A 55 16.92 0.58 -10.11
CA ILE A 55 16.46 -0.81 -10.02
C ILE A 55 15.80 -1.25 -11.32
N THR A 56 15.86 -2.53 -11.63
CA THR A 56 15.12 -3.18 -12.72
C THR A 56 14.21 -4.24 -12.13
N ILE A 57 12.94 -4.25 -12.53
CA ILE A 57 11.94 -5.20 -12.03
C ILE A 57 11.25 -5.91 -13.21
N ASP A 58 10.74 -7.12 -12.95
CA ASP A 58 9.87 -7.86 -13.87
C ASP A 58 8.41 -7.48 -13.58
N PRO A 59 7.70 -6.78 -14.50
CA PRO A 59 6.31 -6.42 -14.32
C PRO A 59 5.39 -7.62 -14.07
N SER A 60 5.72 -8.79 -14.63
CA SER A 60 4.90 -9.99 -14.51
C SER A 60 4.86 -10.52 -13.07
N LYS A 61 5.96 -10.35 -12.32
CA LYS A 61 6.15 -10.70 -10.91
C LYS A 61 5.97 -9.52 -9.95
N THR A 62 5.46 -8.39 -10.44
CA THR A 62 5.27 -7.18 -9.65
C THR A 62 3.79 -6.95 -9.37
N ALA A 63 3.47 -6.52 -8.14
CA ALA A 63 2.15 -6.03 -7.78
C ALA A 63 2.20 -4.58 -7.27
N LEU A 64 1.21 -3.79 -7.66
CA LEU A 64 0.90 -2.49 -7.09
C LEU A 64 -0.11 -2.65 -5.95
N MET A 65 0.33 -2.36 -4.73
CA MET A 65 -0.47 -2.39 -3.50
C MET A 65 -1.07 -1.02 -3.22
N ILE A 66 -2.38 -0.87 -3.42
CA ILE A 66 -3.15 0.34 -3.11
C ILE A 66 -3.85 0.14 -1.77
N ILE A 67 -3.34 0.82 -0.73
CA ILE A 67 -3.70 0.53 0.66
C ILE A 67 -4.72 1.54 1.20
N ASP A 68 -5.85 1.01 1.67
CA ASP A 68 -6.87 1.70 2.48
C ASP A 68 -7.39 3.03 1.90
N MET A 69 -7.53 3.11 0.57
CA MET A 69 -8.07 4.30 -0.10
C MET A 69 -9.61 4.39 -0.01
N GLN A 70 -10.12 4.25 1.21
CA GLN A 70 -11.54 4.13 1.55
C GLN A 70 -12.12 5.45 2.09
N ASN A 71 -13.45 5.59 2.03
CA ASN A 71 -14.15 6.79 2.50
C ASN A 71 -13.82 7.18 3.94
N PHE A 72 -13.62 6.22 4.85
CA PHE A 72 -13.23 6.53 6.23
C PHE A 72 -11.92 7.33 6.33
N PHE A 73 -10.97 7.06 5.45
CA PHE A 73 -9.64 7.66 5.47
C PHE A 73 -9.56 8.94 4.65
N LEU A 74 -10.37 9.07 3.58
CA LEU A 74 -10.29 10.21 2.66
C LEU A 74 -11.50 11.15 2.70
N SER A 75 -12.71 10.66 2.99
CA SER A 75 -13.91 11.48 2.81
C SER A 75 -13.98 12.66 3.79
N PRO A 76 -14.26 13.89 3.32
CA PRO A 76 -14.56 15.02 4.18
C PRO A 76 -15.71 14.79 5.16
N ALA A 77 -16.62 13.86 4.86
CA ALA A 77 -17.68 13.42 5.77
C ALA A 77 -17.14 12.90 7.13
N PHE A 78 -15.91 12.36 7.14
CA PHE A 78 -15.20 11.92 8.34
C PHE A 78 -14.21 12.97 8.89
N GLY A 79 -14.35 14.23 8.47
CA GLY A 79 -13.50 15.34 8.89
C GLY A 79 -12.14 15.41 8.19
N ARG A 80 -12.00 14.75 7.04
CA ARG A 80 -10.76 14.77 6.25
C ARG A 80 -10.67 16.05 5.44
N GLN A 81 -9.54 16.73 5.53
CA GLN A 81 -9.34 17.99 4.82
C GLN A 81 -9.19 17.74 3.32
N ALA A 82 -10.04 18.39 2.52
CA ALA A 82 -9.92 18.41 1.06
C ALA A 82 -8.54 18.95 0.65
N GLY A 83 -7.89 18.29 -0.30
CA GLY A 83 -6.52 18.64 -0.72
C GLY A 83 -5.42 18.23 0.28
N GLY A 84 -5.75 17.52 1.37
CA GLY A 84 -4.75 16.93 2.26
C GLY A 84 -3.93 15.83 1.60
N ALA A 85 -2.87 15.36 2.27
CA ALA A 85 -1.91 14.41 1.70
C ALA A 85 -2.53 13.12 1.12
N GLY A 86 -3.56 12.56 1.76
CA GLY A 86 -4.28 11.39 1.23
C GLY A 86 -5.03 11.66 -0.08
N HIS A 87 -5.55 12.88 -0.27
CA HIS A 87 -6.18 13.30 -1.53
C HIS A 87 -5.15 13.51 -2.64
N LEU A 88 -3.99 14.08 -2.31
CA LEU A 88 -2.90 14.24 -3.27
C LEU A 88 -2.37 12.88 -3.74
N ALA A 89 -2.22 11.93 -2.82
CA ALA A 89 -1.90 10.53 -3.13
C ALA A 89 -2.98 9.88 -4.02
N CYS A 90 -4.26 10.10 -3.70
CA CYS A 90 -5.38 9.64 -4.52
C CYS A 90 -5.32 10.16 -5.96
N ASP A 91 -4.93 11.42 -6.13
CA ASP A 91 -4.78 12.02 -7.46
C ASP A 91 -3.62 11.41 -8.24
N LYS A 92 -2.45 11.19 -7.61
CA LYS A 92 -1.31 10.51 -8.24
C LYS A 92 -1.65 9.08 -8.65
N LEU A 93 -2.33 8.35 -7.77
CA LEU A 93 -2.83 6.99 -8.04
C LEU A 93 -3.74 6.96 -9.27
N ARG A 94 -4.74 7.86 -9.29
CA ARG A 94 -5.76 7.92 -10.34
C ARG A 94 -5.19 8.35 -11.69
N GLN A 95 -4.33 9.36 -11.69
CA GLN A 95 -3.88 10.04 -12.91
C GLN A 95 -2.66 9.37 -13.54
N THR A 96 -1.81 8.73 -12.74
CA THR A 96 -0.48 8.31 -13.17
C THR A 96 -0.26 6.82 -12.90
N GLU A 97 -0.40 6.40 -11.65
CA GLU A 97 0.12 5.12 -11.19
C GLU A 97 -0.70 3.92 -11.64
N ILE A 98 -2.02 3.94 -11.43
CA ILE A 98 -2.91 2.84 -11.85
C ILE A 98 -2.88 2.65 -13.37
N PRO A 99 -2.99 3.72 -14.20
CA PRO A 99 -2.83 3.58 -15.65
C PRO A 99 -1.49 3.00 -16.07
N ALA A 100 -0.39 3.44 -15.44
CA ALA A 100 0.96 2.94 -15.75
C ALA A 100 1.11 1.46 -15.36
N ALA A 101 0.66 1.07 -14.16
CA ALA A 101 0.74 -0.31 -13.69
C ALA A 101 -0.01 -1.27 -14.62
N ARG A 102 -1.26 -0.93 -14.97
CA ARG A 102 -2.06 -1.73 -15.92
C ARG A 102 -1.41 -1.82 -17.30
N LYS A 103 -0.86 -0.71 -17.81
CA LYS A 103 -0.14 -0.71 -19.11
C LYS A 103 1.09 -1.62 -19.09
N ALA A 104 1.81 -1.68 -17.96
CA ALA A 104 3.00 -2.51 -17.81
C ALA A 104 2.71 -3.99 -17.55
N GLY A 105 1.45 -4.37 -17.32
CA GLY A 105 1.10 -5.72 -16.87
C GLY A 105 1.46 -5.99 -15.40
N VAL A 106 1.59 -4.94 -14.58
CA VAL A 106 1.73 -5.05 -13.13
C VAL A 106 0.37 -5.38 -12.51
N GLN A 107 0.32 -6.35 -11.60
CA GLN A 107 -0.93 -6.72 -10.94
C GLN A 107 -1.38 -5.61 -9.98
N VAL A 108 -2.56 -5.02 -10.20
CA VAL A 108 -3.12 -4.02 -9.27
C VAL A 108 -3.91 -4.71 -8.16
N ILE A 109 -3.63 -4.36 -6.91
CA ILE A 109 -4.24 -4.96 -5.72
C ILE A 109 -4.77 -3.86 -4.80
N TRP A 110 -6.08 -3.91 -4.56
CA TRP A 110 -6.79 -3.05 -3.63
C TRP A 110 -6.81 -3.73 -2.26
N LEU A 111 -5.87 -3.36 -1.40
CA LEU A 111 -5.68 -3.94 -0.08
C LEU A 111 -6.34 -3.03 0.97
N ASN A 112 -7.54 -3.42 1.41
CA ASN A 112 -8.41 -2.54 2.18
C ASN A 112 -8.90 -3.18 3.47
N TRP A 113 -9.13 -2.36 4.50
CA TRP A 113 -9.90 -2.82 5.65
C TRP A 113 -11.26 -3.37 5.23
N GLY A 114 -11.63 -4.52 5.78
CA GLY A 114 -12.96 -5.05 5.63
C GLY A 114 -13.17 -6.21 6.58
N LEU A 115 -13.79 -5.88 7.70
CA LEU A 115 -13.92 -6.78 8.84
C LEU A 115 -15.24 -7.54 8.81
N THR A 116 -15.17 -8.76 9.29
CA THR A 116 -16.30 -9.61 9.68
C THR A 116 -16.53 -9.50 11.18
N ASP A 117 -17.67 -9.99 11.67
CA ASP A 117 -17.91 -10.04 13.12
C ASP A 117 -16.93 -10.96 13.85
N GLN A 118 -16.38 -11.96 13.16
CA GLN A 118 -15.34 -12.82 13.73
C GLN A 118 -14.04 -12.04 13.92
N ASP A 119 -13.63 -11.24 12.92
CA ASP A 119 -12.43 -10.41 13.03
C ASP A 119 -12.53 -9.46 14.23
N ILE A 120 -13.70 -8.87 14.49
CA ILE A 120 -13.94 -8.00 15.66
C ILE A 120 -13.77 -8.73 17.00
N ARG A 121 -14.21 -10.00 17.06
CA ARG A 121 -14.09 -10.82 18.27
C ARG A 121 -12.63 -11.15 18.58
N GLU A 122 -11.84 -11.41 17.55
CA GLU A 122 -10.42 -11.78 17.66
C GLU A 122 -9.47 -10.58 17.70
N MET A 123 -9.97 -9.39 17.36
CA MET A 123 -9.19 -8.16 17.25
C MET A 123 -8.51 -7.81 18.59
N PRO A 124 -7.18 -7.67 18.63
CA PRO A 124 -6.46 -7.30 19.84
C PRO A 124 -6.88 -5.91 20.35
N PRO A 125 -6.91 -5.69 21.68
CA PRO A 125 -7.24 -4.39 22.26
C PRO A 125 -6.35 -3.25 21.77
N SER A 126 -5.06 -3.51 21.52
CA SER A 126 -4.11 -2.53 20.99
C SER A 126 -4.50 -2.01 19.62
N VAL A 127 -5.05 -2.86 18.75
CA VAL A 127 -5.55 -2.45 17.42
C VAL A 127 -6.85 -1.68 17.57
N LYS A 128 -7.79 -2.16 18.39
CA LYS A 128 -9.05 -1.43 18.67
C LYS A 128 -8.78 -0.02 19.16
N LYS A 129 -7.81 0.15 20.06
CA LYS A 129 -7.43 1.45 20.63
C LYS A 129 -7.13 2.51 19.57
N THR A 130 -6.51 2.13 18.45
CA THR A 130 -6.10 3.07 17.40
C THR A 130 -7.28 3.77 16.70
N PHE A 131 -8.44 3.12 16.66
CA PHE A 131 -9.64 3.61 15.98
C PHE A 131 -10.72 4.14 16.94
N GLY A 132 -10.37 4.34 18.22
CA GLY A 132 -11.32 4.60 19.30
C GLY A 132 -11.89 3.28 19.85
N PHE A 133 -12.34 3.29 21.10
CA PHE A 133 -12.87 2.09 21.74
C PHE A 133 -13.90 2.44 22.81
N GLU A 134 -14.92 1.59 22.95
CA GLU A 134 -15.78 1.55 24.13
C GLU A 134 -15.10 0.71 25.21
N ALA A 135 -15.02 1.25 26.42
CA ALA A 135 -14.53 0.53 27.59
C ALA A 135 -15.70 0.13 28.47
N TYR A 136 -15.82 -1.15 28.77
CA TYR A 136 -16.75 -1.61 29.81
C TYR A 136 -16.15 -1.34 31.18
N ALA A 137 -16.97 -0.89 32.11
CA ALA A 137 -16.56 -0.82 33.49
C ALA A 137 -16.27 -2.22 34.04
N GLN A 138 -15.20 -2.34 34.83
CA GLN A 138 -15.05 -3.49 35.72
C GLN A 138 -16.26 -3.59 36.65
N ALA A 139 -16.56 -4.79 37.15
CA ALA A 139 -17.70 -5.04 38.03
C ALA A 139 -17.79 -3.98 39.14
N GLY A 140 -18.84 -3.14 39.09
CA GLY A 140 -19.08 -2.04 40.03
C GLY A 140 -18.87 -0.62 39.49
N GLY A 141 -18.34 -0.43 38.28
CA GLY A 141 -18.22 0.89 37.65
C GLY A 141 -19.35 1.19 36.64
N LYS A 142 -19.51 2.47 36.27
CA LYS A 142 -20.29 2.89 35.10
C LYS A 142 -19.36 2.89 33.89
N GLY A 143 -19.67 2.14 32.84
CA GLY A 143 -18.88 2.16 31.60
C GLY A 143 -18.97 3.54 30.95
N GLU A 144 -17.84 4.07 30.46
CA GLU A 144 -17.79 5.35 29.76
C GLU A 144 -17.10 5.15 28.41
N LEU A 145 -17.65 5.79 27.37
CA LEU A 145 -17.04 5.82 26.04
C LEU A 145 -15.77 6.67 26.11
N VAL A 146 -14.60 6.03 26.06
CA VAL A 146 -13.31 6.73 26.02
C VAL A 146 -12.90 6.94 24.57
N THR A 147 -13.41 8.01 23.96
CA THR A 147 -12.92 8.45 22.66
C THR A 147 -11.64 9.23 22.84
N GLY A 148 -10.50 8.70 22.41
CA GLY A 148 -9.17 9.33 22.55
C GLY A 148 -8.98 10.64 21.76
N GLY A 149 -9.80 11.66 22.04
CA GLY A 149 -9.72 13.00 21.46
C GLY A 149 -10.37 13.18 20.08
N LYS A 150 -10.97 12.14 19.49
CA LYS A 150 -11.69 12.21 18.20
C LYS A 150 -13.18 12.42 18.42
N ASN A 151 -13.90 12.94 17.42
CA ASN A 151 -15.35 13.21 17.52
C ASN A 151 -16.11 11.95 17.97
N ALA A 152 -16.62 11.99 19.21
CA ALA A 152 -17.21 10.85 19.89
C ALA A 152 -18.48 10.32 19.21
N SER A 153 -19.17 11.14 18.41
CA SER A 153 -20.36 10.70 17.68
C SER A 153 -20.04 9.74 16.53
N ILE A 154 -18.82 9.83 15.96
CA ILE A 154 -18.40 9.08 14.77
C ILE A 154 -17.40 7.97 15.14
N TYR A 155 -16.52 8.23 16.11
CA TYR A 155 -15.40 7.36 16.47
C TYR A 155 -15.69 6.54 17.73
N LYS A 156 -16.72 5.69 17.68
CA LYS A 156 -17.08 4.76 18.77
C LYS A 156 -16.23 3.48 18.79
N GLY A 157 -15.30 3.35 17.85
CA GLY A 157 -14.41 2.20 17.70
C GLY A 157 -14.84 1.22 16.62
N ILE A 158 -13.90 0.33 16.27
CA ILE A 158 -14.06 -0.63 15.18
C ILE A 158 -15.32 -1.48 15.40
N GLY A 159 -16.14 -1.63 14.35
CA GLY A 159 -17.35 -2.45 14.36
C GLY A 159 -18.59 -1.77 14.95
N ASN A 160 -18.45 -0.59 15.54
CA ASN A 160 -19.58 0.23 16.00
C ASN A 160 -20.15 1.09 14.88
N ASP A 161 -21.44 1.43 14.99
CA ASP A 161 -22.13 2.26 13.99
C ASP A 161 -21.59 3.69 13.98
N CYS A 162 -21.18 4.16 12.80
CA CYS A 162 -20.72 5.53 12.54
C CYS A 162 -21.89 6.52 12.39
N GLY A 163 -23.13 6.02 12.31
CA GLY A 163 -24.33 6.84 12.16
C GLY A 163 -24.50 7.43 10.77
N ILE A 164 -25.25 8.54 10.69
CA ILE A 164 -25.50 9.26 9.45
C ILE A 164 -24.43 10.32 9.25
N VAL A 165 -23.83 10.34 8.06
CA VAL A 165 -22.92 11.38 7.60
C VAL A 165 -23.54 12.12 6.42
N LYS A 166 -23.05 13.33 6.15
CA LYS A 166 -23.45 14.10 4.98
C LYS A 166 -22.47 13.84 3.84
N ASP A 167 -22.98 13.44 2.69
CA ASP A 167 -22.18 13.32 1.46
C ASP A 167 -21.58 14.70 1.13
N PRO A 168 -20.26 14.80 0.95
CA PRO A 168 -19.62 16.09 0.69
C PRO A 168 -19.86 16.61 -0.74
N ILE A 169 -20.27 15.74 -1.67
CA ILE A 169 -20.53 16.05 -3.08
C ILE A 169 -22.00 16.35 -3.30
N THR A 170 -22.90 15.44 -2.93
CA THR A 170 -24.34 15.58 -3.20
C THR A 170 -25.07 16.34 -2.08
N GLY A 171 -24.51 16.34 -0.87
CA GLY A 171 -25.16 16.88 0.32
C GLY A 171 -26.19 15.94 0.95
N ASP A 172 -26.36 14.72 0.42
CA ASP A 172 -27.32 13.73 0.91
C ASP A 172 -26.92 13.18 2.27
N GLN A 173 -27.91 12.68 3.02
CA GLN A 173 -27.67 11.94 4.24
C GLN A 173 -27.41 10.46 3.93
N ILE A 174 -26.25 9.96 4.31
CA ILE A 174 -25.80 8.60 4.05
C ILE A 174 -25.58 7.86 5.37
N SER A 175 -26.07 6.62 5.47
CA SER A 175 -25.65 5.73 6.55
C SER A 175 -24.20 5.31 6.31
N ALA A 176 -23.29 5.78 7.17
CA ALA A 176 -21.87 5.45 7.07
C ALA A 176 -21.59 3.98 7.38
N GLY A 177 -22.52 3.31 8.06
CA GLY A 177 -22.43 1.92 8.45
C GLY A 177 -21.51 1.67 9.64
N ARG A 178 -21.24 0.38 9.91
CA ARG A 178 -20.35 -0.04 11.00
C ARG A 178 -18.88 0.19 10.63
N LEU A 179 -18.11 0.80 11.52
CA LEU A 179 -16.74 1.23 11.25
C LEU A 179 -15.84 0.06 10.81
N LEU A 180 -15.23 0.19 9.63
CA LEU A 180 -14.31 -0.77 8.99
C LEU A 180 -14.89 -2.17 8.70
N MET A 181 -16.20 -2.38 8.87
CA MET A 181 -16.87 -3.63 8.50
C MET A 181 -17.04 -3.72 6.99
N ARG A 182 -17.05 -4.94 6.44
CA ARG A 182 -17.27 -5.14 4.99
C ARG A 182 -18.60 -4.56 4.52
N ASP A 183 -18.61 -4.17 3.25
CA ASP A 183 -19.80 -3.74 2.51
C ASP A 183 -20.52 -2.54 3.15
N GLN A 184 -19.77 -1.68 3.85
CA GLN A 184 -20.27 -0.44 4.41
C GLN A 184 -19.79 0.75 3.58
N TRP A 185 -20.52 1.87 3.64
CA TRP A 185 -20.13 3.09 2.94
C TRP A 185 -18.74 3.59 3.38
N ASN A 186 -18.43 3.54 4.68
CA ASN A 186 -17.13 3.96 5.19
C ASN A 186 -15.95 3.11 4.66
N THR A 187 -16.20 1.85 4.30
CA THR A 187 -15.21 0.94 3.69
C THR A 187 -15.24 0.90 2.16
N ALA A 188 -16.22 1.54 1.52
CA ALA A 188 -16.19 1.69 0.07
C ALA A 188 -14.98 2.57 -0.33
N LEU A 189 -14.47 2.35 -1.54
CA LEU A 189 -13.42 3.20 -2.10
C LEU A 189 -13.88 4.65 -2.16
N TYR A 190 -12.93 5.56 -1.95
CA TYR A 190 -13.15 6.97 -2.20
C TYR A 190 -13.47 7.18 -3.70
N GLU A 191 -14.49 8.00 -3.98
CA GLU A 191 -15.20 8.05 -5.27
C GLU A 191 -14.28 8.10 -6.52
N PRO A 192 -13.21 8.93 -6.57
CA PRO A 192 -12.36 8.99 -7.76
C PRO A 192 -11.66 7.66 -8.10
N LEU A 193 -11.49 6.78 -7.12
CA LEU A 193 -10.87 5.45 -7.27
C LEU A 193 -11.91 4.34 -7.43
N ALA A 194 -13.13 4.53 -6.91
CA ALA A 194 -14.22 3.57 -7.05
C ALA A 194 -14.51 3.26 -8.53
N LYS A 195 -14.47 4.28 -9.40
CA LYS A 195 -14.61 4.10 -10.84
C LYS A 195 -13.48 3.25 -11.44
N LEU A 196 -12.22 3.53 -11.07
CA LEU A 196 -11.08 2.77 -11.56
C LEU A 196 -11.14 1.30 -11.13
N TRP A 197 -11.62 1.01 -9.92
CA TRP A 197 -11.88 -0.37 -9.49
C TRP A 197 -12.92 -1.07 -10.39
N GLN A 198 -14.03 -0.41 -10.72
CA GLN A 198 -15.05 -0.99 -11.59
C GLN A 198 -14.51 -1.33 -12.98
N GLU A 199 -13.61 -0.50 -13.52
CA GLU A 199 -12.93 -0.74 -14.79
C GLU A 199 -11.89 -1.87 -14.66
N GLY A 200 -11.12 -1.87 -13.58
CA GLY A 200 -10.01 -2.81 -13.35
C GLY A 200 -10.44 -4.25 -13.10
N ARG A 201 -11.53 -4.45 -12.36
CA ARG A 201 -12.01 -5.79 -11.98
C ARG A 201 -12.52 -6.63 -13.14
N VAL A 202 -12.74 -6.01 -14.31
CA VAL A 202 -13.24 -6.67 -15.53
C VAL A 202 -12.22 -6.68 -16.66
N LEU A 203 -10.95 -6.33 -16.39
CA LEU A 203 -9.89 -6.44 -17.39
C LEU A 203 -9.74 -7.90 -17.83
N ALA A 204 -9.55 -8.08 -19.14
CA ALA A 204 -9.38 -9.40 -19.74
C ALA A 204 -8.04 -10.05 -19.35
N ASP A 205 -7.00 -9.23 -19.22
CA ASP A 205 -5.68 -9.62 -18.77
C ASP A 205 -5.39 -8.94 -17.42
N LYS A 206 -4.94 -9.72 -16.44
CA LYS A 206 -4.69 -9.33 -15.04
C LYS A 206 -5.76 -8.39 -14.44
N PRO A 207 -6.99 -8.89 -14.19
CA PRO A 207 -8.00 -8.10 -13.49
C PRO A 207 -7.49 -7.64 -12.12
N ASP A 208 -7.83 -6.40 -11.76
CA ASP A 208 -7.52 -5.86 -10.44
C ASP A 208 -8.06 -6.80 -9.34
N ALA A 209 -7.25 -7.05 -8.31
CA ALA A 209 -7.63 -7.91 -7.20
C ALA A 209 -8.10 -7.08 -6.01
N TRP A 210 -9.16 -7.52 -5.33
CA TRP A 210 -9.60 -6.94 -4.07
C TRP A 210 -9.28 -7.87 -2.91
N ILE A 211 -8.52 -7.38 -1.94
CA ILE A 211 -8.10 -8.17 -0.78
C ILE A 211 -8.48 -7.42 0.49
N HIS A 212 -9.30 -8.06 1.32
CA HIS A 212 -9.60 -7.56 2.64
C HIS A 212 -8.49 -7.91 3.62
N LYS A 213 -8.05 -6.92 4.39
CA LYS A 213 -7.22 -7.12 5.58
C LYS A 213 -7.99 -6.81 6.85
N ASP A 214 -7.56 -7.44 7.93
CA ASP A 214 -8.15 -7.37 9.25
C ASP A 214 -7.17 -6.81 10.30
N ARG A 215 -5.99 -6.37 9.87
CA ARG A 215 -5.00 -5.65 10.68
C ARG A 215 -4.47 -4.44 9.92
N MET A 216 -3.60 -3.66 10.58
CA MET A 216 -2.90 -2.54 9.94
C MET A 216 -2.12 -3.03 8.72
N SER A 217 -1.29 -4.06 8.90
CA SER A 217 -0.58 -4.74 7.83
C SER A 217 -1.48 -5.73 7.11
N GLY A 218 -1.42 -5.75 5.77
CA GLY A 218 -2.03 -6.81 4.96
C GLY A 218 -1.28 -8.14 4.98
N LEU A 219 -0.11 -8.19 5.61
CA LEU A 219 0.81 -9.34 5.64
C LEU A 219 1.18 -9.76 7.07
N TRP A 220 0.36 -9.39 8.04
CA TRP A 220 0.61 -9.74 9.44
C TRP A 220 0.62 -11.26 9.67
N GLY A 221 1.37 -11.72 10.66
CA GLY A 221 1.40 -13.13 11.04
C GLY A 221 2.07 -14.03 10.00
N SER A 222 1.75 -15.33 10.03
CA SER A 222 2.37 -16.32 9.13
C SER A 222 1.77 -16.27 7.72
N SER A 223 0.44 -16.18 7.61
CA SER A 223 -0.29 -16.23 6.34
C SER A 223 -1.50 -15.29 6.36
N THR A 224 -1.72 -14.59 5.25
CA THR A 224 -2.88 -13.74 5.01
C THR A 224 -3.45 -14.00 3.62
N LEU A 225 -4.63 -13.44 3.31
CA LEU A 225 -5.18 -13.50 1.95
C LEU A 225 -4.23 -12.88 0.92
N ALA A 226 -3.49 -11.84 1.29
CA ALA A 226 -2.50 -11.22 0.40
C ALA A 226 -1.32 -12.15 0.14
N SER A 227 -0.74 -12.79 1.17
CA SER A 227 0.39 -13.70 0.97
C SER A 227 0.00 -14.92 0.14
N VAL A 228 -1.21 -15.48 0.35
CA VAL A 228 -1.73 -16.58 -0.46
C VAL A 228 -1.89 -16.17 -1.93
N PHE A 229 -2.36 -14.94 -2.18
CA PHE A 229 -2.47 -14.41 -3.53
C PHE A 229 -1.09 -14.24 -4.17
N PHE A 230 -0.12 -13.68 -3.46
CA PHE A 230 1.24 -13.46 -3.97
C PHE A 230 1.94 -14.77 -4.34
N GLU A 231 1.82 -15.80 -3.49
CA GLU A 231 2.36 -17.14 -3.77
C GLU A 231 1.73 -17.76 -5.02
N LYS A 232 0.41 -17.61 -5.19
CA LYS A 232 -0.31 -18.16 -6.34
C LYS A 232 0.07 -17.48 -7.66
N GLU A 233 0.31 -16.17 -7.63
CA GLU A 233 0.60 -15.36 -8.82
C GLU A 233 2.12 -15.12 -9.03
N ASP A 234 2.99 -15.79 -8.26
CA ASP A 234 4.45 -15.63 -8.24
C ASP A 234 4.91 -14.16 -8.13
N ILE A 235 4.24 -13.38 -7.26
CA ILE A 235 4.61 -12.00 -6.99
C ILE A 235 5.87 -11.98 -6.12
N ARG A 236 6.88 -11.21 -6.54
CA ARG A 236 8.15 -11.01 -5.85
C ARG A 236 8.38 -9.56 -5.45
N THR A 237 7.89 -8.63 -6.26
CA THR A 237 8.08 -7.19 -6.07
C THR A 237 6.77 -6.50 -5.73
N LEU A 238 6.78 -5.65 -4.71
CA LEU A 238 5.61 -4.91 -4.24
C LEU A 238 5.88 -3.40 -4.32
N LEU A 239 5.06 -2.71 -5.12
CA LEU A 239 4.99 -1.25 -5.15
C LEU A 239 3.96 -0.79 -4.11
N PHE A 240 4.33 0.10 -3.20
CA PHE A 240 3.48 0.54 -2.08
C PHE A 240 2.94 1.96 -2.30
N ALA A 241 1.62 2.09 -2.25
CA ALA A 241 0.90 3.34 -2.30
C ALA A 241 -0.34 3.32 -1.38
N GLY A 242 -0.91 4.50 -1.13
CA GLY A 242 -2.13 4.68 -0.35
C GLY A 242 -1.90 5.33 1.02
N VAL A 243 -2.73 4.98 2.01
CA VAL A 243 -2.77 5.66 3.31
C VAL A 243 -2.88 4.68 4.48
N ASN A 244 -2.44 5.03 5.68
CA ASN A 244 -1.53 6.13 6.01
C ASN A 244 -0.08 5.68 5.84
N THR A 245 0.79 6.58 5.32
CA THR A 245 2.22 6.29 5.09
C THR A 245 2.91 5.63 6.28
N ASP A 246 2.73 6.18 7.48
CA ASP A 246 3.34 5.74 8.74
C ASP A 246 2.60 4.63 9.48
N GLN A 247 1.48 4.14 8.94
CA GLN A 247 0.63 3.13 9.59
C GLN A 247 0.45 1.93 8.67
N CYS A 248 -0.69 1.82 7.97
CA CYS A 248 -1.02 0.65 7.16
C CYS A 248 -0.02 0.41 6.03
N VAL A 249 0.48 1.48 5.40
CA VAL A 249 1.50 1.37 4.35
C VAL A 249 2.81 0.87 4.95
N ASN A 250 3.36 1.57 5.96
CA ASN A 250 4.60 1.16 6.62
C ASN A 250 4.54 -0.25 7.20
N SER A 251 3.47 -0.59 7.94
CA SER A 251 3.33 -1.92 8.56
C SER A 251 3.25 -3.05 7.52
N THR A 252 2.53 -2.85 6.41
CA THR A 252 2.50 -3.83 5.32
C THR A 252 3.87 -3.93 4.66
N LEU A 253 4.56 -2.81 4.43
CA LEU A 253 5.89 -2.76 3.85
C LEU A 253 6.93 -3.49 4.72
N THR A 254 6.95 -3.24 6.02
CA THR A 254 7.91 -3.89 6.92
C THR A 254 7.67 -5.40 7.07
N ASP A 255 6.41 -5.84 7.04
CA ASP A 255 6.08 -7.26 7.02
C ASP A 255 6.45 -7.90 5.67
N ALA A 256 6.23 -7.20 4.55
CA ALA A 256 6.66 -7.64 3.23
C ALA A 256 8.18 -7.83 3.16
N PHE A 257 8.94 -6.82 3.60
CA PHE A 257 10.39 -6.89 3.70
C PHE A 257 10.84 -8.11 4.54
N SER A 258 10.23 -8.28 5.72
CA SER A 258 10.58 -9.40 6.61
C SER A 258 10.22 -10.78 6.02
N LYS A 259 9.24 -10.82 5.12
CA LYS A 259 8.84 -12.03 4.37
C LYS A 259 9.66 -12.24 3.09
N GLY A 260 10.58 -11.33 2.76
CA GLY A 260 11.49 -11.46 1.62
C GLY A 260 10.94 -10.94 0.28
N TYR A 261 9.93 -10.07 0.29
CA TYR A 261 9.47 -9.36 -0.92
C TYR A 261 10.33 -8.13 -1.19
N ASP A 262 10.51 -7.82 -2.47
CA ASP A 262 11.22 -6.61 -2.90
C ASP A 262 10.30 -5.40 -2.75
N CYS A 263 10.65 -4.50 -1.84
CA CYS A 263 9.78 -3.40 -1.45
C CYS A 263 10.16 -2.10 -2.16
N VAL A 264 9.20 -1.49 -2.85
CA VAL A 264 9.38 -0.18 -3.51
C VAL A 264 8.25 0.75 -3.09
N MET A 265 8.55 1.80 -2.34
CA MET A 265 7.54 2.80 -1.96
C MET A 265 7.43 3.90 -3.03
N LEU A 266 6.20 4.24 -3.40
CA LEU A 266 5.87 5.38 -4.25
C LEU A 266 5.52 6.57 -3.37
N SER A 267 6.51 7.42 -3.09
CA SER A 267 6.45 8.46 -2.05
C SER A 267 5.28 9.44 -2.24
N ASP A 268 5.03 9.89 -3.46
CA ASP A 268 3.93 10.80 -3.82
C ASP A 268 2.60 10.07 -4.05
N GLY A 269 2.62 8.74 -4.18
CA GLY A 269 1.44 7.86 -4.09
C GLY A 269 1.04 7.54 -2.65
N CYS A 270 1.80 8.01 -1.65
CA CYS A 270 1.55 7.78 -0.23
C CYS A 270 1.18 9.07 0.53
N GLY A 271 0.16 9.00 1.38
CA GLY A 271 -0.30 10.13 2.19
C GLY A 271 -0.47 9.82 3.68
N THR A 272 -0.20 10.80 4.54
CA THR A 272 -0.57 10.74 5.97
C THR A 272 -0.91 12.12 6.53
N THR A 273 -1.71 12.15 7.60
CA THR A 273 -2.00 13.35 8.39
C THR A 273 -1.15 13.43 9.67
N SER A 274 -0.28 12.46 9.91
CA SER A 274 0.72 12.52 10.97
C SER A 274 1.71 13.67 10.69
N PRO A 275 2.42 14.16 11.71
CA PRO A 275 3.49 15.14 11.50
C PRO A 275 4.51 14.67 10.45
N ASP A 276 5.09 15.60 9.70
CA ASP A 276 5.97 15.29 8.55
C ASP A 276 7.12 14.33 8.89
N HIS A 277 7.67 14.42 10.11
CA HIS A 277 8.75 13.54 10.56
C HIS A 277 8.36 12.05 10.58
N ALA A 278 7.07 11.73 10.72
CA ALA A 278 6.59 10.35 10.64
C ALA A 278 6.75 9.79 9.22
N LYS A 279 6.35 10.57 8.20
CA LYS A 279 6.57 10.21 6.78
C LYS A 279 8.06 10.14 6.45
N GLN A 280 8.84 11.14 6.86
CA GLN A 280 10.29 11.20 6.62
C GLN A 280 11.02 9.99 7.22
N CYS A 281 10.64 9.55 8.42
CA CYS A 281 11.21 8.37 9.06
C CYS A 281 10.97 7.09 8.24
N VAL A 282 9.75 6.92 7.74
CA VAL A 282 9.38 5.75 6.91
C VAL A 282 10.12 5.78 5.58
N GLU A 283 10.16 6.91 4.89
CA GLU A 283 10.85 7.04 3.61
C GLU A 283 12.36 6.83 3.77
N TYR A 284 12.97 7.40 4.82
CA TYR A 284 14.38 7.20 5.11
C TYR A 284 14.70 5.72 5.31
N ASN A 285 13.96 5.04 6.19
CA ASN A 285 14.23 3.62 6.48
C ASN A 285 13.88 2.72 5.30
N THR A 286 12.86 3.05 4.51
CA THR A 286 12.55 2.34 3.27
C THR A 286 13.73 2.43 2.33
N ALA A 287 14.21 3.65 2.02
CA ALA A 287 15.31 3.87 1.07
C ALA A 287 16.67 3.33 1.55
N LYS A 288 16.89 3.22 2.86
CA LYS A 288 18.19 2.85 3.44
C LYS A 288 18.26 1.43 3.99
N SER A 289 17.13 0.79 4.27
CA SER A 289 17.10 -0.50 4.97
C SER A 289 16.12 -1.50 4.37
N TRP A 290 14.88 -1.10 4.08
CA TRP A 290 13.81 -2.06 3.78
C TRP A 290 13.56 -2.27 2.29
N GLY A 291 14.10 -1.40 1.43
CA GLY A 291 13.92 -1.50 -0.01
C GLY A 291 14.30 -0.19 -0.72
N PHE A 292 13.39 0.30 -1.55
CA PHE A 292 13.63 1.45 -2.42
C PHE A 292 12.48 2.46 -2.34
N VAL A 293 12.78 3.73 -2.63
CA VAL A 293 11.78 4.80 -2.71
C VAL A 293 11.89 5.46 -4.07
N THR A 294 10.78 5.54 -4.79
CA THR A 294 10.64 6.27 -6.06
C THR A 294 9.34 7.10 -6.05
N THR A 295 8.96 7.69 -7.18
CA THR A 295 7.72 8.46 -7.34
C THR A 295 6.82 7.81 -8.40
N CYS A 296 5.53 8.13 -8.37
CA CYS A 296 4.57 7.72 -9.39
C CYS A 296 5.00 8.19 -10.79
N GLU A 297 5.61 9.37 -10.88
CA GLU A 297 6.12 9.94 -12.14
C GLU A 297 7.32 9.15 -12.68
N GLU A 298 8.29 8.82 -11.83
CA GLU A 298 9.44 7.99 -12.19
C GLU A 298 8.99 6.59 -12.63
N PHE A 299 8.02 6.01 -11.91
CA PHE A 299 7.40 4.74 -12.29
C PHE A 299 6.74 4.82 -13.68
N ALA A 300 5.89 5.81 -13.91
CA ALA A 300 5.23 5.99 -15.20
C ALA A 300 6.22 6.25 -16.35
N ARG A 301 7.33 6.96 -16.09
CA ARG A 301 8.40 7.13 -17.06
C ARG A 301 9.07 5.80 -17.40
N GLY A 302 9.40 4.98 -16.39
CA GLY A 302 9.94 3.64 -16.61
C GLY A 302 9.03 2.78 -17.49
N VAL A 303 7.71 2.85 -17.27
CA VAL A 303 6.73 2.12 -18.09
C VAL A 303 6.69 2.63 -19.53
N HIS A 304 6.89 3.93 -19.74
CA HIS A 304 6.98 4.50 -21.09
C HIS A 304 8.22 4.02 -21.84
N ASP A 305 9.32 3.81 -21.14
CA ASP A 305 10.62 3.41 -21.70
C ASP A 305 10.82 1.88 -21.75
N MET A 306 9.82 1.11 -21.32
CA MET A 306 9.83 -0.35 -21.29
C MET A 306 10.07 -0.92 -22.70
N ARG A 307 11.01 -1.87 -22.80
CA ARG A 307 11.40 -2.56 -24.04
C ARG A 307 11.07 -4.04 -23.98
#